data_AF-A0A8C7ASG9-F1
#
_entry.id   AF-A0A8C7ASG9-F1
#
_cell.length_a   1.000
_cell.length_b   1.000
_cell.length_c   1.000
_cell.angle_alpha   90.00
_cell.angle_beta   90.00
_cell.angle_gamma   90.00
#
_symmetry.space_group_name_H-M   'P 1'
#
loop_
_entity.id
_entity.type
_entity.pdbx_description
1 polymer ?
#
loop_
_entity_poly.entity_id
_entity_poly.type
_entity_poly.pdbx_seq_one_letter_code
_entity_poly.pdbx_strand_id
1 'polypeptide(L)' 'MRTFLFVFALLFLLAPARNSFFDEKCFKFHGRCVNSCLKNEEIVALCQKSLKCCLTRQPCLKSKDD' A
#
# COMPACT_ATOMS: atom_id res chain seq x y z
N MET A 1 -21.55 29.81 1.52
CA MET A 1 -21.64 28.52 0.81
C MET A 1 -20.47 28.27 -0.15
N ARG A 2 -20.03 29.24 -0.96
CA ARG A 2 -18.89 29.06 -1.88
C ARG A 2 -17.55 28.69 -1.21
N THR A 3 -17.22 29.27 -0.06
CA THR A 3 -15.96 29.02 0.67
C THR A 3 -15.79 27.56 1.08
N PHE A 4 -16.86 26.90 1.51
CA PHE A 4 -16.83 25.48 1.86
C PHE A 4 -16.50 24.58 0.66
N LEU A 5 -17.01 24.93 -0.53
CA LEU A 5 -16.70 24.20 -1.77
C LEU A 5 -15.22 24.35 -2.17
N PHE A 6 -14.65 25.54 -1.98
CA PHE A 6 -13.22 25.78 -2.24
C PHE A 6 -12.33 25.00 -1.26
N VAL A 7 -12.68 24.97 0.02
CA VAL A 7 -11.95 24.18 1.03
C VAL A 7 -12.03 22.69 0.72
N PHE A 8 -13.22 22.18 0.35
CA PHE A 8 -13.40 20.79 -0.04
C PHE A 8 -12.59 20.43 -1.30
N ALA A 9 -12.58 21.29 -2.32
CA ALA A 9 -11.80 21.08 -3.53
C ALA A 9 -10.29 21.02 -3.24
N LEU A 10 -9.78 21.92 -2.38
CA LEU A 10 -8.39 21.90 -1.93
C LEU A 10 -8.03 20.62 -1.16
N LEU A 11 -8.92 20.16 -0.27
CA LEU A 11 -8.73 18.90 0.46
C LEU A 11 -8.72 17.68 -0.47
N PHE A 12 -9.61 17.63 -1.46
CA PHE A 12 -9.63 16.57 -2.47
C PHE A 12 -8.42 16.60 -3.41
N LEU A 13 -7.85 17.78 -3.68
CA LEU A 13 -6.60 17.95 -4.44
C LEU A 13 -5.34 17.59 -3.65
N LEU A 14 -5.40 17.62 -2.30
CA LEU A 14 -4.32 17.16 -1.40
C LEU A 14 -4.40 15.65 -1.09
N ALA A 15 -5.57 15.03 -1.22
CA ALA A 15 -5.76 13.59 -1.09
C ALA A 15 -4.95 12.68 -2.07
N PRO A 16 -4.55 13.08 -3.30
CA PRO A 16 -3.89 12.18 -4.25
C PRO A 16 -2.53 11.67 -3.78
N ALA A 17 -1.90 12.31 -2.79
CA ALA A 17 -0.58 11.93 -2.32
C ALA A 17 -0.55 10.56 -1.60
N ARG A 18 -1.67 10.14 -0.98
CA ARG A 18 -1.72 8.83 -0.31
C ARG A 18 -1.85 7.67 -1.30
N ASN A 19 -2.43 7.90 -2.47
CA ASN A 19 -2.77 6.83 -3.39
C ASN A 19 -1.51 6.17 -3.98
N SER A 20 -0.56 6.92 -4.52
CA SER A 20 0.67 6.36 -5.11
C SER A 20 1.67 5.83 -4.07
N PHE A 21 1.63 6.36 -2.85
CA PHE A 21 2.61 6.03 -1.80
C PHE A 21 2.52 4.58 -1.31
N PHE A 22 1.32 4.00 -1.22
CA PHE A 22 1.15 2.63 -0.75
C PHE A 22 1.62 1.58 -1.77
N ASP A 23 1.42 1.85 -3.07
CA ASP A 23 1.85 0.96 -4.13
C ASP A 23 3.39 0.93 -4.22
N GLU A 24 4.04 2.10 -4.12
CA GLU A 24 5.50 2.20 -4.10
C GLU A 24 6.11 1.49 -2.90
N LYS A 25 5.52 1.64 -1.71
CA LYS A 25 5.97 0.96 -0.51
C LYS A 25 5.82 -0.57 -0.67
N CYS A 26 4.69 -1.05 -1.18
CA CYS A 26 4.49 -2.48 -1.44
C CYS A 26 5.53 -3.03 -2.42
N PHE A 27 5.78 -2.32 -3.51
CA PHE A 27 6.76 -2.70 -4.52
C PHE A 27 8.19 -2.71 -3.96
N LYS A 28 8.56 -1.73 -3.12
CA LYS A 28 9.87 -1.66 -2.45
C LYS A 28 10.14 -2.86 -1.55
N PHE A 29 9.11 -3.45 -0.95
CA PHE A 29 9.21 -4.68 -0.16
C PHE A 29 9.13 -5.95 -1.03
N HIS A 30 9.21 -5.85 -2.37
CA HIS A 30 8.97 -6.97 -3.29
C HIS A 30 7.60 -7.64 -3.14
N GLY A 31 6.61 -6.88 -2.65
CA GLY A 31 5.22 -7.31 -2.53
C GLY A 31 4.45 -7.14 -3.84
N ARG A 32 3.34 -7.88 -3.97
CA ARG A 32 2.41 -7.80 -5.10
C ARG A 32 1.06 -7.27 -4.66
N CYS A 33 0.51 -6.30 -5.39
CA CYS A 33 -0.85 -5.80 -5.17
C CYS A 33 -1.86 -6.68 -5.90
N VAL A 34 -2.61 -7.51 -5.16
CA VAL A 34 -3.62 -8.42 -5.70
C VAL A 34 -4.88 -8.42 -4.85
N ASN A 35 -6.00 -8.88 -5.39
CA ASN A 35 -7.27 -8.86 -4.66
C ASN A 35 -7.31 -9.88 -3.49
N SER A 36 -6.55 -10.97 -3.62
CA SER A 36 -6.34 -11.98 -2.58
C SER A 36 -4.91 -12.49 -2.65
N CYS A 37 -4.27 -12.61 -1.48
CA CYS A 37 -2.98 -13.26 -1.36
C CYS A 37 -3.11 -14.78 -1.49
N LEU A 38 -2.03 -15.42 -1.91
CA LEU A 38 -1.92 -16.88 -1.88
C LEU A 38 -1.75 -17.38 -0.44
N LYS A 39 -2.03 -18.67 -0.17
CA LYS A 39 -1.91 -19.26 1.19
C LYS A 39 -0.51 -19.14 1.82
N ASN A 40 0.51 -19.01 0.98
CA ASN A 40 1.92 -18.93 1.40
C ASN A 40 2.44 -17.48 1.43
N GLU A 41 1.54 -16.51 1.21
CA GLU A 41 1.82 -15.07 1.23
C GLU A 41 1.09 -14.43 2.41
N GLU A 42 1.71 -13.41 2.99
CA GLU A 42 1.13 -12.64 4.09
C GLU A 42 0.66 -11.27 3.59
N ILE A 43 -0.44 -10.78 4.17
CA ILE A 43 -0.95 -9.43 3.93
C ILE A 43 -0.16 -8.48 4.82
N VAL A 44 0.72 -7.68 4.23
CA VAL A 44 1.55 -6.69 4.95
C VAL A 44 1.01 -5.27 4.87
N ALA A 45 0.22 -4.95 3.84
CA ALA A 45 -0.41 -3.65 3.65
C ALA A 45 -1.62 -3.71 2.72
N LEU A 46 -2.30 -2.58 2.53
CA LEU A 46 -3.30 -2.37 1.49
C LEU A 46 -2.69 -1.51 0.37
N CYS A 47 -2.95 -1.90 -0.88
CA CYS A 47 -2.63 -1.14 -2.07
C CYS A 47 -3.84 -0.30 -2.52
N GLN A 48 -3.69 0.46 -3.61
CA GLN A 48 -4.81 1.19 -4.20
C GLN A 48 -6.01 0.29 -4.55
N LYS A 49 -7.19 0.91 -4.70
CA LYS A 49 -8.44 0.25 -5.14
C LYS A 49 -8.83 -0.95 -4.28
N SER A 50 -8.51 -0.91 -2.98
CA SER A 50 -8.81 -1.97 -2.03
C SER A 50 -8.08 -3.29 -2.30
N LEU A 51 -7.00 -3.25 -3.10
CA LEU A 51 -6.13 -4.40 -3.31
C LEU A 51 -5.27 -4.63 -2.06
N LYS A 52 -4.81 -5.86 -1.87
CA LYS A 52 -3.95 -6.27 -0.76
C LYS A 52 -2.51 -6.34 -1.25
N CYS A 53 -1.59 -5.81 -0.46
CA CYS A 53 -0.17 -6.02 -0.67
C CYS A 53 0.23 -7.37 -0.06
N CYS A 54 0.53 -8.33 -0.92
CA CYS A 54 0.88 -9.69 -0.58
C CYS A 54 2.38 -9.87 -0.70
N LEU A 55 3.02 -10.36 0.35
CA LEU A 55 4.46 -10.60 0.37
C LEU A 55 4.70 -12.08 0.56
N THR A 56 5.53 -12.66 -0.30
CA THR A 56 5.94 -14.06 -0.16
C THR A 56 6.72 -14.19 1.12
N ARG A 57 6.20 -14.97 2.06
CA ARG A 57 6.87 -15.27 3.31
C ARG A 57 8.19 -15.98 2.95
N GLN A 58 9.30 -15.25 2.91
CA GLN A 58 10.60 -15.90 2.82
C GLN A 58 10.70 -16.81 4.05
N PRO A 59 11.05 -18.10 3.88
CA PRO A 59 11.42 -18.91 5.04
C PRO A 59 12.52 -18.14 5.74
N CYS A 60 12.39 -17.97 7.06
CA CYS A 60 13.36 -17.23 7.87
C CYS A 60 14.73 -17.91 7.74
N LEU A 61 15.52 -17.56 6.74
CA LEU A 61 16.96 -17.73 6.83
C LEU A 61 17.35 -16.70 7.88
N LYS A 62 17.49 -17.18 9.11
CA LYS A 62 18.08 -16.48 10.22
C LYS A 62 19.40 -15.92 9.69
N SER A 63 19.43 -14.64 9.34
CA SER A 63 20.68 -13.95 9.02
C SER A 63 21.51 -14.08 10.29
N LYS A 64 22.56 -14.90 10.20
CA LYS A 64 23.59 -14.95 11.21
C LYS A 64 24.25 -13.58 11.11
N ASP A 65 24.01 -12.75 12.11
CA ASP A 65 24.78 -11.53 12.34
C ASP A 65 26.26 -11.97 12.41
N ASP A 66 27.05 -11.56 11.42
CA ASP A 66 28.52 -11.59 11.45
C ASP A 66 29.03 -10.17 11.70
#